data_AF-A0A976KP08-F1
#
_entry.id   AF-A0A976KP08-F1
#
_cell.length_a   1.000
_cell.length_b   1.000
_cell.length_c   1.000
_cell.angle_alpha   90.00
_cell.angle_beta   90.00
_cell.angle_gamma   90.00
#
_symmetry.space_group_name_H-M   'P 1'
#
loop_
_entity.id
_entity.type
_entity.pdbx_description
1 polymer ?
#
loop_
_entity_poly.entity_id
_entity_poly.type
_entity_poly.pdbx_seq_one_letter_code
_entity_poly.pdbx_strand_id
1 'polypeptide(L)'
;MSTSLVSSGNSLTGFLAYAHAMECEMEEDLRDLAAGLKAHNNRQAAATLNQFVEWCGKQVKAIEDKSSGLDLPPVPPWDIPGHAEVNLHTLRMEKAHYLMKHREVLELVLPYWQDAYQYYIQVAQLKRVPEIQSLARRFAQTKADEIQQLETWLTEAREIHETVPEDLDPPHMPE
;
A
#
# COMPACT_ATOMS: atom_id res chain seq x y z
N MET A 1 5.87 -12.72 20.81
CA MET A 1 7.23 -13.24 20.57
C MET A 1 7.47 -13.23 19.07
N SER A 2 8.16 -12.21 18.57
CA SER A 2 8.33 -11.87 17.16
C SER A 2 9.54 -12.57 16.54
N THR A 3 9.48 -13.89 16.45
CA THR A 3 10.60 -14.73 15.97
C THR A 3 10.71 -14.72 14.43
N SER A 4 9.63 -14.42 13.70
CA SER A 4 9.61 -14.49 12.22
C SER A 4 10.41 -13.39 11.51
N LEU A 5 10.32 -12.13 11.97
CA LEU A 5 11.10 -11.01 11.41
C LEU A 5 12.62 -11.22 11.50
N VAL A 6 13.06 -11.98 12.52
CA VAL A 6 14.47 -12.28 12.73
C VAL A 6 14.97 -13.31 11.71
N SER A 7 14.17 -14.30 11.34
CA SER A 7 14.60 -15.37 10.41
C SER A 7 14.62 -14.90 8.95
N SER A 8 13.54 -14.25 8.48
CA SER A 8 13.39 -13.88 7.06
C SER A 8 14.29 -12.74 6.64
N GLY A 9 14.74 -11.87 7.55
CA GLY A 9 15.63 -10.76 7.20
C GLY A 9 17.14 -11.05 7.26
N ASN A 10 17.57 -12.29 7.59
CA ASN A 10 18.99 -12.58 7.85
C ASN A 10 19.81 -12.95 6.60
N SER A 11 19.15 -13.20 5.48
CA SER A 11 19.78 -13.40 4.17
C SER A 11 19.18 -12.45 3.14
N LEU A 12 19.91 -12.21 2.05
CA LEU A 12 19.40 -11.44 0.92
C LEU A 12 18.13 -12.09 0.33
N THR A 13 18.13 -13.43 0.19
CA THR A 13 17.00 -14.18 -0.34
C THR A 13 15.76 -14.08 0.54
N GLY A 14 15.92 -14.13 1.88
CA GLY A 14 14.80 -13.97 2.78
C GLY A 14 14.25 -12.54 2.76
N PHE A 15 15.12 -11.52 2.70
CA PHE A 15 14.69 -10.14 2.57
C PHE A 15 13.90 -9.90 1.28
N LEU A 16 14.42 -10.39 0.14
CA LEU A 16 13.75 -10.29 -1.15
C LEU A 16 12.44 -11.06 -1.18
N ALA A 17 12.40 -12.27 -0.61
CA ALA A 17 11.18 -13.07 -0.52
C ALA A 17 10.10 -12.36 0.29
N TYR A 18 10.49 -11.74 1.41
CA TYR A 18 9.56 -11.00 2.26
C TYR A 18 9.02 -9.75 1.56
N ALA A 19 9.91 -8.95 0.95
CA ALA A 19 9.52 -7.79 0.18
C ALA A 19 8.58 -8.17 -0.97
N HIS A 20 8.89 -9.26 -1.69
CA HIS A 20 8.07 -9.78 -2.77
C HIS A 20 6.67 -10.15 -2.28
N ALA A 21 6.57 -10.92 -1.20
CA ALA A 21 5.30 -11.36 -0.65
C ALA A 21 4.42 -10.18 -0.21
N MET A 22 5.01 -9.19 0.47
CA MET A 22 4.30 -7.98 0.91
C MET A 22 3.73 -7.17 -0.26
N GLU A 23 4.48 -7.00 -1.35
CA GLU A 23 4.02 -6.22 -2.51
C GLU A 23 2.99 -6.99 -3.36
N CYS A 24 3.14 -8.30 -3.51
CA CYS A 24 2.16 -9.14 -4.22
C CYS A 24 0.82 -9.17 -3.50
N GLU A 25 0.82 -9.35 -2.18
CA GLU A 25 -0.42 -9.38 -1.40
C GLU A 25 -1.16 -8.05 -1.51
N MET A 26 -0.45 -6.94 -1.36
CA MET A 26 -1.00 -5.61 -1.54
C MET A 26 -1.56 -5.40 -2.95
N GLU A 27 -0.86 -5.87 -3.98
CA GLU A 27 -1.33 -5.78 -5.37
C GLU A 27 -2.64 -6.55 -5.56
N GLU A 28 -2.74 -7.77 -5.01
CA GLU A 28 -3.94 -8.61 -5.06
C GLU A 28 -5.12 -7.94 -4.35
N ASP A 29 -4.92 -7.47 -3.11
CA ASP A 29 -5.94 -6.77 -2.32
C ASP A 29 -6.51 -5.55 -3.03
N LEU A 30 -5.63 -4.71 -3.59
CA LEU A 30 -6.03 -3.51 -4.31
C LEU A 30 -6.77 -3.84 -5.60
N ARG A 31 -6.37 -4.91 -6.30
CA ARG A 31 -7.01 -5.38 -7.52
C ARG A 31 -8.42 -5.89 -7.25
N ASP A 32 -8.60 -6.67 -6.19
CA ASP A 32 -9.90 -7.20 -5.78
C ASP A 32 -10.84 -6.06 -5.37
N LEU A 33 -10.33 -5.09 -4.59
CA LEU A 33 -11.11 -3.92 -4.23
C LEU A 33 -11.49 -3.07 -5.46
N ALA A 34 -10.56 -2.83 -6.39
CA ALA A 34 -10.82 -2.09 -7.62
C ALA A 34 -11.91 -2.77 -8.47
N ALA A 35 -11.86 -4.11 -8.57
CA ALA A 35 -12.85 -4.89 -9.27
C ALA A 35 -14.25 -4.76 -8.62
N GLY A 36 -14.31 -4.82 -7.28
CA GLY A 36 -15.54 -4.60 -6.52
C GLY A 36 -16.14 -3.21 -6.77
N LEU A 37 -15.34 -2.14 -6.67
CA LEU A 37 -15.79 -0.78 -6.93
C LEU A 37 -16.28 -0.59 -8.37
N LYS A 38 -15.59 -1.19 -9.35
CA LYS A 38 -16.00 -1.17 -10.75
C LYS A 38 -17.35 -1.87 -10.96
N ALA A 39 -17.58 -3.01 -10.32
CA ALA A 39 -18.84 -3.74 -10.39
C ALA A 39 -20.03 -2.91 -9.86
N HIS A 40 -19.79 -2.02 -8.90
CA HIS A 40 -20.77 -1.07 -8.36
C HIS A 40 -20.75 0.32 -9.05
N ASN A 41 -20.18 0.41 -10.27
CA ASN A 41 -20.10 1.61 -11.10
C ASN A 41 -19.31 2.79 -10.49
N ASN A 42 -18.50 2.55 -9.45
CA ASN A 42 -17.58 3.54 -8.89
C ASN A 42 -16.25 3.53 -9.66
N ARG A 43 -16.29 4.03 -10.90
CA ARG A 43 -15.16 3.98 -11.83
C ARG A 43 -13.99 4.87 -11.41
N GLN A 44 -14.27 5.99 -10.73
CA GLN A 44 -13.23 6.93 -10.30
C GLN A 44 -12.35 6.31 -9.20
N ALA A 45 -12.96 5.78 -8.14
CA ALA A 45 -12.22 5.12 -7.08
C ALA A 45 -11.51 3.85 -7.57
N ALA A 46 -12.14 3.08 -8.46
CA ALA A 46 -11.50 1.95 -9.11
C ALA A 46 -10.28 2.36 -9.95
N ALA A 47 -10.33 3.48 -10.66
CA ALA A 47 -9.18 3.99 -11.42
C ALA A 47 -8.00 4.36 -10.52
N THR A 48 -8.28 5.00 -9.37
CA THR A 48 -7.25 5.31 -8.36
C THR A 48 -6.60 4.04 -7.81
N LEU A 49 -7.38 3.02 -7.45
CA LEU A 49 -6.83 1.75 -6.98
C LEU A 49 -5.99 1.04 -8.05
N ASN A 50 -6.43 1.07 -9.32
CA ASN A 50 -5.63 0.50 -10.41
C ASN A 50 -4.27 1.20 -10.58
N GLN A 51 -4.21 2.51 -10.32
CA GLN A 51 -2.93 3.22 -10.32
C GLN A 51 -1.98 2.70 -9.24
N PHE A 52 -2.50 2.30 -8.09
CA PHE A 52 -1.71 1.70 -7.02
C PHE A 52 -1.32 0.25 -7.30
N VAL A 53 -2.19 -0.53 -7.96
CA VAL A 53 -1.83 -1.86 -8.50
C VAL A 53 -0.62 -1.74 -9.43
N GLU A 54 -0.56 -0.72 -10.29
CA GLU A 54 0.61 -0.47 -11.14
C GLU A 54 1.88 -0.12 -10.35
N TRP A 55 1.76 0.56 -9.21
CA TRP A 55 2.91 0.87 -8.35
C TRP A 55 3.47 -0.41 -7.72
N CYS A 56 2.59 -1.24 -7.14
CA CYS A 56 2.96 -2.56 -6.62
C CYS A 56 3.58 -3.43 -7.71
N GLY A 57 2.98 -3.52 -8.89
CA GLY A 57 3.51 -4.31 -10.00
C GLY A 57 4.91 -3.86 -10.47
N LYS A 58 5.20 -2.55 -10.46
CA LYS A 58 6.56 -2.04 -10.72
C LYS A 58 7.55 -2.49 -9.66
N GLN A 59 7.14 -2.47 -8.39
CA GLN A 59 7.98 -2.88 -7.27
C GLN A 59 8.21 -4.40 -7.25
N VAL A 60 7.17 -5.21 -7.50
CA VAL A 60 7.26 -6.67 -7.68
C VAL A 60 8.28 -6.99 -8.76
N LYS A 61 8.16 -6.39 -9.94
CA LYS A 61 9.11 -6.59 -11.03
C LYS A 61 10.54 -6.18 -10.65
N ALA A 62 10.72 -5.07 -9.93
CA ALA A 62 12.04 -4.66 -9.46
C ALA A 62 12.67 -5.67 -8.49
N ILE A 63 11.84 -6.36 -7.69
CA ILE A 63 12.26 -7.42 -6.77
C ILE A 63 12.58 -8.71 -7.55
N GLU A 64 11.75 -9.09 -8.52
CA GLU A 64 12.00 -10.23 -9.42
C GLU A 64 13.33 -10.06 -10.19
N ASP A 65 13.56 -8.88 -10.75
CA ASP A 65 14.81 -8.55 -11.45
C ASP A 65 16.04 -8.65 -10.52
N LYS A 66 15.86 -8.41 -9.21
CA LYS A 66 16.93 -8.53 -8.21
C LYS A 66 17.09 -9.94 -7.67
N SER A 67 16.05 -10.76 -7.74
CA SER A 67 16.05 -12.15 -7.28
C SER A 67 16.28 -13.15 -8.40
N SER A 68 16.45 -12.70 -9.65
CA SER A 68 16.78 -13.55 -10.79
C SER A 68 18.00 -14.44 -10.51
N GLY A 69 17.80 -15.75 -10.62
CA GLY A 69 18.82 -16.77 -10.33
C GLY A 69 19.00 -17.10 -8.85
N LEU A 70 18.19 -16.53 -7.95
CA LEU A 70 18.15 -16.87 -6.53
C LEU A 70 16.95 -17.79 -6.24
N ASP A 71 17.14 -18.71 -5.29
CA ASP A 71 16.03 -19.47 -4.71
C ASP A 71 15.44 -18.68 -3.54
N LEU A 72 14.21 -18.21 -3.71
CA LEU A 72 13.51 -17.44 -2.68
C LEU A 72 12.77 -18.40 -1.74
N PRO A 73 13.01 -18.35 -0.42
CA PRO A 73 12.26 -19.18 0.51
C PRO A 73 10.77 -18.80 0.47
N PRO A 74 9.85 -19.75 0.68
CA PRO A 74 8.44 -19.43 0.81
C PRO A 74 8.22 -18.55 2.05
N VAL A 75 7.36 -17.54 1.91
CA VAL A 75 6.93 -16.67 3.01
C VAL A 75 5.48 -17.01 3.34
N PRO A 76 5.19 -17.54 4.53
CA PRO A 76 3.81 -17.75 4.96
C PRO A 76 3.06 -16.42 5.09
N PRO A 77 1.77 -16.34 4.70
CA PRO A 77 1.01 -15.09 4.78
C PRO A 77 0.97 -14.47 6.19
N TRP A 78 0.87 -15.31 7.23
CA TRP A 78 0.86 -14.84 8.63
C TRP A 78 2.19 -14.27 9.14
N ASP A 79 3.28 -14.39 8.37
CA ASP A 79 4.57 -13.77 8.69
C ASP A 79 4.70 -12.35 8.12
N ILE A 80 3.79 -11.91 7.24
CA ILE A 80 3.76 -10.57 6.63
C ILE A 80 3.20 -9.56 7.66
N PRO A 81 3.78 -8.35 7.81
CA PRO A 81 3.36 -7.40 8.84
C PRO A 81 1.94 -6.91 8.51
N GLY A 82 1.08 -6.79 9.53
CA GLY A 82 -0.34 -6.43 9.35
C GLY A 82 -1.32 -7.59 9.50
N HIS A 83 -0.85 -8.84 9.46
CA HIS A 83 -1.65 -10.04 9.78
C HIS A 83 -1.69 -10.38 11.28
N ALA A 84 -0.63 -10.07 12.02
CA ALA A 84 -0.43 -10.56 13.39
C ALA A 84 -0.97 -9.65 14.51
N GLU A 85 -1.14 -8.35 14.27
CA GLU A 85 -1.54 -7.36 15.29
C GLU A 85 -2.86 -6.70 14.91
N VAL A 86 -3.95 -7.43 15.13
CA VAL A 86 -5.31 -7.09 14.66
C VAL A 86 -5.36 -7.11 13.14
N ASN A 87 -6.39 -7.71 12.58
CA ASN A 87 -6.53 -7.93 11.15
C ASN A 87 -6.76 -6.57 10.45
N LEU A 88 -5.69 -5.80 10.31
CA LEU A 88 -5.66 -4.43 9.79
C LEU A 88 -6.17 -4.47 8.35
N HIS A 89 -5.82 -5.52 7.63
CA HIS A 89 -6.40 -5.91 6.35
C HIS A 89 -7.94 -6.05 6.44
N THR A 90 -8.48 -6.87 7.37
CA THR A 90 -9.95 -6.99 7.55
C THR A 90 -10.63 -5.70 8.00
N LEU A 91 -10.08 -4.96 8.97
CA LEU A 91 -10.65 -3.69 9.44
C LEU A 91 -10.62 -2.60 8.35
N ARG A 92 -9.63 -2.65 7.44
CA ARG A 92 -9.53 -1.73 6.28
C ARG A 92 -10.48 -2.15 5.17
N MET A 93 -10.62 -3.45 4.90
CA MET A 93 -11.64 -3.99 3.99
C MET A 93 -13.07 -3.73 4.49
N GLU A 94 -13.31 -3.76 5.81
CA GLU A 94 -14.59 -3.38 6.42
C GLU A 94 -14.93 -1.89 6.21
N LYS A 95 -13.91 -1.03 6.15
CA LYS A 95 -14.07 0.40 5.78
C LYS A 95 -14.24 0.61 4.29
N ALA A 96 -13.87 -0.39 3.47
CA ALA A 96 -14.08 -0.32 2.04
C ALA A 96 -15.56 -0.52 1.74
N HIS A 97 -16.19 0.52 1.19
CA HIS A 97 -17.57 0.46 0.74
C HIS A 97 -17.69 0.95 -0.70
N TYR A 98 -18.69 0.46 -1.42
CA TYR A 98 -18.86 0.76 -2.85
C TYR A 98 -19.04 2.25 -3.16
N LEU A 99 -19.49 3.05 -2.18
CA LEU A 99 -19.63 4.51 -2.31
C LEU A 99 -18.36 5.32 -1.99
N MET A 100 -17.21 4.66 -1.73
CA MET A 100 -16.02 5.36 -1.30
C MET A 100 -15.53 6.36 -2.36
N LYS A 101 -15.22 7.57 -1.92
CA LYS A 101 -14.68 8.64 -2.75
C LYS A 101 -13.18 8.45 -2.93
N HIS A 102 -12.62 9.16 -3.92
CA HIS A 102 -11.18 9.18 -4.17
C HIS A 102 -10.36 9.43 -2.89
N ARG A 103 -10.73 10.43 -2.09
CA ARG A 103 -10.06 10.74 -0.81
C ARG A 103 -10.07 9.55 0.16
N GLU A 104 -11.20 8.86 0.29
CA GLU A 104 -11.33 7.69 1.18
C GLU A 104 -10.46 6.53 0.69
N VAL A 105 -10.26 6.40 -0.63
CA VAL A 105 -9.26 5.47 -1.19
C VAL A 105 -7.85 5.87 -0.74
N LEU A 106 -7.47 7.14 -0.87
CA LEU A 106 -6.13 7.58 -0.46
C LEU A 106 -5.87 7.34 1.03
N GLU A 107 -6.85 7.65 1.89
CA GLU A 107 -6.78 7.43 3.34
C GLU A 107 -6.74 5.94 3.69
N LEU A 108 -7.40 5.09 2.91
CA LEU A 108 -7.37 3.63 3.08
C LEU A 108 -5.99 3.06 2.80
N VAL A 109 -5.32 3.53 1.76
CA VAL A 109 -4.11 2.88 1.25
C VAL A 109 -2.82 3.47 1.85
N LEU A 110 -2.79 4.75 2.22
CA LEU A 110 -1.62 5.42 2.83
C LEU A 110 -0.95 4.61 3.98
N PRO A 111 -1.69 4.03 4.94
CA PRO A 111 -1.08 3.26 6.02
C PRO A 111 -0.25 2.06 5.53
N TYR A 112 -0.61 1.41 4.43
CA TYR A 112 0.17 0.28 3.91
C TYR A 112 1.55 0.71 3.40
N TRP A 113 1.65 1.85 2.70
CA TRP A 113 2.96 2.36 2.30
C TRP A 113 3.80 2.79 3.50
N GLN A 114 3.16 3.35 4.53
CA GLN A 114 3.84 3.67 5.78
C GLN A 114 4.38 2.41 6.46
N ASP A 115 3.59 1.34 6.55
CA ASP A 115 3.99 0.05 7.11
C ASP A 115 5.18 -0.55 6.33
N ALA A 116 5.12 -0.54 4.98
CA ALA A 116 6.21 -0.99 4.11
C ALA A 116 7.49 -0.14 4.28
N TYR A 117 7.35 1.19 4.34
CA TYR A 117 8.45 2.11 4.62
C TYR A 117 9.14 1.79 5.94
N GLN A 118 8.35 1.61 7.02
CA GLN A 118 8.89 1.28 8.34
C GLN A 118 9.64 -0.05 8.32
N TYR A 119 9.11 -1.07 7.64
CA TYR A 119 9.81 -2.34 7.45
C TYR A 119 11.18 -2.14 6.79
N TYR A 120 11.25 -1.43 5.66
CA TYR A 120 12.51 -1.22 4.94
C TYR A 120 13.53 -0.41 5.76
N ILE A 121 13.08 0.60 6.50
CA ILE A 121 13.93 1.37 7.42
C ILE A 121 14.48 0.49 8.53
N GLN A 122 13.64 -0.35 9.16
CA GLN A 122 14.08 -1.27 10.20
C GLN A 122 15.11 -2.27 9.68
N VAL A 123 14.91 -2.84 8.49
CA VAL A 123 15.91 -3.73 7.85
C VAL A 123 17.22 -2.98 7.60
N ALA A 124 17.15 -1.77 7.06
CA ALA A 124 18.34 -0.95 6.77
C ALA A 124 19.15 -0.60 8.04
N GLN A 125 18.49 -0.46 9.19
CA GLN A 125 19.11 -0.12 10.46
C GLN A 125 19.67 -1.35 11.20
N LEU A 126 18.92 -2.46 11.21
CA LEU A 126 19.20 -3.60 12.08
C LEU A 126 20.14 -4.65 11.45
N LYS A 127 20.15 -4.77 10.13
CA LYS A 127 20.95 -5.80 9.45
C LYS A 127 22.40 -5.37 9.27
N ARG A 128 23.33 -6.32 9.38
CA ARG A 128 24.79 -6.08 9.27
C ARG A 128 25.38 -6.39 7.88
N VAL A 129 24.55 -6.84 6.94
CA VAL A 129 24.98 -7.17 5.58
C VAL A 129 24.86 -5.89 4.72
N PRO A 130 25.96 -5.31 4.22
CA PRO A 130 25.92 -4.01 3.53
C PRO A 130 25.01 -3.98 2.30
N GLU A 131 24.94 -5.10 1.58
CA GLU A 131 24.07 -5.25 0.41
C GLU A 131 22.59 -5.15 0.78
N ILE A 132 22.16 -5.86 1.83
CA ILE A 132 20.78 -5.80 2.35
C ILE A 132 20.47 -4.38 2.83
N GLN A 133 21.39 -3.74 3.55
CA GLN A 133 21.20 -2.37 4.02
C GLN A 133 21.02 -1.37 2.86
N SER A 134 21.87 -1.48 1.84
CA SER A 134 21.81 -0.62 0.66
C SER A 134 20.51 -0.82 -0.12
N LEU A 135 20.09 -2.06 -0.33
CA LEU A 135 18.85 -2.37 -1.02
C LEU A 135 17.62 -1.93 -0.21
N ALA A 136 17.59 -2.19 1.09
CA ALA A 136 16.51 -1.75 1.96
C ALA A 136 16.38 -0.22 2.00
N ARG A 137 17.49 0.54 2.02
CA ARG A 137 17.45 2.02 1.90
C ARG A 137 16.85 2.48 0.58
N ARG A 138 17.16 1.80 -0.53
CA ARG A 138 16.57 2.13 -1.84
C ARG A 138 15.07 1.89 -1.85
N PHE A 139 14.60 0.76 -1.32
CA PHE A 139 13.17 0.48 -1.23
C PHE A 139 12.46 1.45 -0.28
N ALA A 140 13.08 1.79 0.86
CA ALA A 140 12.56 2.83 1.75
C ALA A 140 12.44 4.18 1.05
N GLN A 141 13.42 4.57 0.21
CA GLN A 141 13.33 5.81 -0.56
C GLN A 141 12.17 5.78 -1.56
N THR A 142 12.00 4.67 -2.29
CA THR A 142 10.85 4.50 -3.19
C THR A 142 9.53 4.65 -2.45
N LYS A 143 9.38 4.02 -1.27
CA LYS A 143 8.18 4.17 -0.46
C LYS A 143 7.99 5.60 0.06
N ALA A 144 9.07 6.31 0.42
CA ALA A 144 8.98 7.70 0.82
C ALA A 144 8.46 8.61 -0.31
N ASP A 145 8.92 8.39 -1.54
CA ASP A 145 8.47 9.14 -2.72
C ASP A 145 6.97 8.86 -3.00
N GLU A 146 6.54 7.60 -2.88
CA GLU A 146 5.13 7.20 -3.02
C GLU A 146 4.23 7.79 -1.92
N ILE A 147 4.69 7.80 -0.67
CA ILE A 147 4.00 8.44 0.47
C ILE A 147 3.84 9.95 0.22
N GLN A 148 4.89 10.62 -0.21
CA GLN A 148 4.84 12.06 -0.50
C GLN A 148 3.83 12.37 -1.62
N GLN A 149 3.77 11.52 -2.65
CA GLN A 149 2.79 11.65 -3.73
C GLN A 149 1.35 11.50 -3.21
N LEU A 150 1.10 10.52 -2.33
CA LEU A 150 -0.19 10.29 -1.69
C LEU A 150 -0.63 11.47 -0.80
N GLU A 151 0.28 12.00 0.01
CA GLU A 151 0.03 13.15 0.88
C GLU A 151 -0.32 14.41 0.07
N THR A 152 0.33 14.57 -1.09
CA THR A 152 0.01 15.64 -2.05
C THR A 152 -1.42 15.50 -2.57
N TRP A 153 -1.79 14.32 -3.08
CA TRP A 153 -3.17 14.06 -3.55
C TRP A 153 -4.21 14.19 -2.44
N LEU A 154 -3.89 13.79 -1.21
CA LEU A 154 -4.77 13.98 -0.05
C LEU A 154 -5.01 15.47 0.25
N THR A 155 -3.98 16.30 0.10
CA THR A 155 -4.08 17.75 0.29
C THR A 155 -4.96 18.36 -0.80
N GLU A 156 -4.71 18.04 -2.07
CA GLU A 156 -5.51 18.50 -3.20
C GLU A 156 -7.00 18.08 -3.06
N ALA A 157 -7.26 16.83 -2.64
CA ALA A 157 -8.61 16.33 -2.43
C ALA A 157 -9.35 17.04 -1.28
N ARG A 158 -8.64 17.61 -0.30
CA ARG A 158 -9.23 18.43 0.78
C ARG A 158 -9.60 19.82 0.26
N GLU A 159 -8.71 20.47 -0.48
CA GLU A 159 -8.95 21.81 -1.06
C GLU A 159 -10.15 21.82 -2.03
N ILE A 160 -10.31 20.77 -2.83
CA ILE A 160 -11.48 20.61 -3.71
C ILE A 160 -12.77 20.52 -2.90
N HIS A 161 -12.77 19.83 -1.76
CA HIS A 161 -13.95 19.73 -0.91
C HIS A 161 -14.31 21.08 -0.24
N GLU A 162 -13.32 21.88 0.14
CA GLU A 162 -13.53 23.21 0.73
C GLU A 162 -14.02 24.25 -0.28
N THR A 163 -13.80 24.02 -1.57
CA THR A 163 -14.14 24.98 -2.65
C THR A 163 -15.47 24.71 -3.34
N VAL A 164 -16.17 23.61 -3.05
CA VAL A 164 -17.57 23.41 -3.51
C VAL A 164 -18.45 24.44 -2.79
N PRO A 165 -19.05 25.41 -3.50
CA PRO A 165 -19.93 26.40 -2.87
C PRO A 165 -21.09 25.70 -2.17
N GLU A 166 -21.48 26.15 -0.98
CA GLU A 166 -22.76 25.77 -0.40
C GLU A 166 -23.85 26.05 -1.44
N ASP A 167 -24.71 25.06 -1.67
CA ASP A 167 -25.91 25.22 -2.48
C ASP A 167 -26.80 26.24 -1.76
N LEU A 168 -26.68 27.51 -2.18
CA LEU A 168 -27.47 28.63 -1.70
C LEU A 168 -28.78 28.76 -2.49
N ASP A 169 -29.21 27.74 -3.25
CA ASP A 169 -30.50 27.80 -3.92
C ASP A 169 -31.61 27.88 -2.85
N PRO A 170 -32.34 29.01 -2.79
CA PRO A 170 -33.41 29.16 -1.82
C PRO A 170 -34.50 28.10 -2.09
N PRO A 171 -35.11 27.52 -1.04
CA PRO A 171 -36.22 26.61 -1.24
C PRO A 171 -37.30 27.30 -2.09
N HIS A 172 -37.62 26.68 -3.23
CA HIS A 172 -38.66 27.17 -4.14
C HIS A 172 -39.99 27.15 -3.38
N MET A 173 -40.46 28.33 -2.96
CA MET A 173 -41.79 28.47 -2.37
C MET A 173 -42.83 28.25 -3.49
N PRO A 174 -43.81 27.34 -3.33
CA PRO A 174 -44.89 27.22 -4.30
C PRO A 174 -45.77 28.48 -4.27
N GLU A 175 -46.22 28.93 -5.45
CA GLU A 175 -47.19 30.01 -5.64
C GLU A 175 -48.57 29.70 -5.03
#